data_AF-A0A8J5MJU8-F1
#
_entry.id   AF-A0A8J5MJU8-F1
#
_cell.length_a   1.000
_cell.length_b   1.000
_cell.length_c   1.000
_cell.angle_alpha   90.00
_cell.angle_beta   90.00
_cell.angle_gamma   90.00
#
_symmetry.space_group_name_H-M   'P 1'
#
loop_
_entity.id
_entity.type
_entity.pdbx_description
1 polymer ?
#
loop_
_entity_poly.entity_id
_entity_poly.type
_entity_poly.pdbx_seq_one_letter_code
_entity_poly.pdbx_strand_id
1 'polypeptide(L)'
;MEATSLTHLPLLATMVTLRVFLLHVVTTEQVDASLAHQLVRRMRQYSGQGGDMDEHSSEDVQSDNGAKHSGVEVLVSQVAEEHLNGCCLMVATEGHHPDTTRLLRTLAKTGYTSVLVDADLAMASTSSKNDALLHQLRDWEHKISCCALVLYLNDNSSSTVAFRFLQAVGVWRWPETRVLVVGPESRVQLLLRHESLRNTIHILYFVPTPLTSDTKPLVTDVEGDDAGDNYNNTASTVYIYERCLYCRDGSPDVVPLGLWDSHRGYHNTVHLFKNPFADMGGHKLRVVGLSFFPFIKYDREGPEAGSTVTPHDCLDHRMLQEMSERLNFTFEVRLPVDDQWGTLDSNGSWTGMVGTLAMEKADISSCLFSSQARNKVIRFTRTYAPEPLVIVTHKPLPLPHLILVTMYRSSLVANLTAPEIGVPVNTIKQLLQQDGWTWGIEPGYGLGWNFLKFSNNTDVKRVFARLEVLEADEQIRRMMEGRHAFFTWKNYAKTLISAKYTDDFGYSPLYVSLNGFTPGGCGWGCRIGAPFLRSLDTLMHRLLQNRLVHVWLQDLFLVTALEARRSGSNTPSSSVTSRDVVLKLYHLQSAFYLYFLGLSFALLTFILEFRPLIRHHITTYCQR
;
A
#
# COMPACT_ATOMS: atom_id res chain seq x y z
N MET A 1 32.94 51.59 -7.45
CA MET A 1 32.88 51.19 -8.87
C MET A 1 33.35 49.75 -8.88
N GLU A 2 32.55 48.73 -9.15
CA GLU A 2 31.43 48.58 -10.06
C GLU A 2 30.38 47.62 -9.46
N ALA A 3 29.13 47.83 -9.86
CA ALA A 3 28.04 46.87 -9.76
C ALA A 3 27.83 46.25 -11.15
N THR A 4 27.55 44.93 -11.24
CA THR A 4 26.48 44.36 -12.10
C THR A 4 26.39 42.83 -11.99
N SER A 5 25.19 42.39 -11.58
CA SER A 5 24.39 41.25 -12.04
C SER A 5 24.96 39.81 -12.11
N LEU A 6 24.41 38.94 -11.28
CA LEU A 6 24.35 37.48 -11.48
C LEU A 6 22.97 36.98 -11.00
N THR A 7 21.92 37.33 -11.75
CA THR A 7 20.50 37.00 -11.49
C THR A 7 19.87 36.20 -12.63
N HIS A 8 20.59 35.24 -13.23
CA HIS A 8 20.04 34.45 -14.35
C HIS A 8 20.26 32.93 -14.30
N LEU A 9 20.84 32.36 -13.23
CA LEU A 9 21.02 30.90 -13.14
C LEU A 9 19.79 30.04 -12.78
N PRO A 10 18.72 30.50 -12.09
CA PRO A 10 17.62 29.60 -11.72
C PRO A 10 16.59 29.35 -12.84
N LEU A 11 16.55 30.19 -13.89
CA LEU A 11 15.61 30.07 -15.02
C LEU A 11 16.07 29.08 -16.10
N LEU A 12 17.38 28.97 -16.35
CA LEU A 12 17.94 28.00 -17.30
C LEU A 12 17.86 26.56 -16.77
N ALA A 13 18.09 26.36 -15.46
CA ALA A 13 18.00 25.03 -14.85
C ALA A 13 16.56 24.50 -14.85
N THR A 14 15.56 25.37 -14.58
CA THR A 14 14.14 25.03 -14.64
C THR A 14 13.63 24.85 -16.07
N MET A 15 14.08 25.66 -17.04
CA MET A 15 13.72 25.46 -18.45
C MET A 15 14.32 24.17 -19.03
N VAL A 16 15.55 23.79 -18.66
CA VAL A 16 16.16 22.53 -19.11
C VAL A 16 15.48 21.32 -18.47
N THR A 17 15.11 21.38 -17.19
CA THR A 17 14.31 20.30 -16.58
C THR A 17 12.90 20.22 -17.15
N LEU A 18 12.22 21.35 -17.42
CA LEU A 18 10.91 21.34 -18.06
C LEU A 18 10.97 20.79 -19.49
N ARG A 19 12.02 21.12 -20.25
CA ARG A 19 12.20 20.66 -21.64
C ARG A 19 12.59 19.19 -21.70
N VAL A 20 13.37 18.69 -20.75
CA VAL A 20 13.67 17.24 -20.60
C VAL A 20 12.44 16.48 -20.12
N PHE A 21 11.63 17.06 -19.21
CA PHE A 21 10.38 16.44 -18.75
C PHE A 21 9.32 16.42 -19.86
N LEU A 22 9.16 17.51 -20.62
CA LEU A 22 8.27 17.56 -21.79
C LEU A 22 8.75 16.65 -22.92
N LEU A 23 10.06 16.55 -23.20
CA LEU A 23 10.56 15.55 -24.15
C LEU A 23 10.37 14.12 -23.62
N HIS A 24 10.56 13.84 -22.33
CA HIS A 24 10.27 12.51 -21.78
C HIS A 24 8.78 12.18 -21.86
N VAL A 25 7.87 13.11 -21.52
CA VAL A 25 6.42 12.90 -21.61
C VAL A 25 5.97 12.70 -23.06
N VAL A 26 6.44 13.54 -24.00
CA VAL A 26 6.09 13.44 -25.44
C VAL A 26 6.70 12.19 -26.07
N THR A 27 7.92 11.80 -25.69
CA THR A 27 8.53 10.55 -26.20
C THR A 27 7.88 9.32 -25.58
N THR A 28 7.42 9.34 -24.32
CA THR A 28 6.62 8.24 -23.77
C THR A 28 5.26 8.12 -24.45
N GLU A 29 4.55 9.22 -24.73
CA GLU A 29 3.29 9.20 -25.49
C GLU A 29 3.50 8.71 -26.94
N GLN A 30 4.55 9.17 -27.64
CA GLN A 30 4.85 8.74 -29.01
C GLN A 30 5.36 7.29 -29.07
N VAL A 31 6.13 6.83 -28.09
CA VAL A 31 6.60 5.44 -28.00
C VAL A 31 5.45 4.50 -27.62
N ASP A 32 4.51 4.92 -26.76
CA ASP A 32 3.33 4.14 -26.42
C ASP A 32 2.32 4.06 -27.58
N ALA A 33 2.13 5.15 -28.34
CA ALA A 33 1.33 5.11 -29.57
C ALA A 33 1.96 4.23 -30.67
N SER A 34 3.29 4.27 -30.83
CA SER A 34 4.04 3.42 -31.78
C SER A 34 3.97 1.94 -31.41
N LEU A 35 4.10 1.62 -30.12
CA LEU A 35 4.06 0.23 -29.65
C LEU A 35 2.63 -0.33 -29.65
N ALA A 36 1.62 0.48 -29.29
CA ALA A 36 0.21 0.15 -29.47
C ALA A 36 -0.10 -0.11 -30.95
N HIS A 37 0.41 0.73 -31.86
CA HIS A 37 0.31 0.50 -33.31
C HIS A 37 1.02 -0.78 -33.77
N GLN A 38 2.17 -1.15 -33.20
CA GLN A 38 2.88 -2.40 -33.53
C GLN A 38 2.16 -3.66 -32.99
N LEU A 39 1.61 -3.60 -31.78
CA LEU A 39 0.80 -4.68 -31.20
C LEU A 39 -0.50 -4.88 -31.99
N VAL A 40 -1.18 -3.78 -32.35
CA VAL A 40 -2.37 -3.79 -33.21
C VAL A 40 -2.07 -4.29 -34.62
N ARG A 41 -0.91 -3.94 -35.20
CA ARG A 41 -0.47 -4.49 -36.51
C ARG A 41 -0.23 -6.00 -36.44
N ARG A 42 0.36 -6.51 -35.36
CA ARG A 42 0.53 -7.96 -35.17
C ARG A 42 -0.79 -8.67 -34.94
N MET A 43 -1.73 -8.08 -34.21
CA MET A 43 -3.07 -8.68 -34.01
C MET A 43 -3.94 -8.65 -35.28
N ARG A 44 -3.83 -7.61 -36.12
CA ARG A 44 -4.46 -7.58 -37.46
C ARG A 44 -3.93 -8.68 -38.40
N GLN A 45 -2.66 -9.06 -38.28
CA GLN A 45 -2.11 -10.19 -39.06
C GLN A 45 -2.70 -11.55 -38.64
N TYR A 46 -3.18 -11.68 -37.40
CA TYR A 46 -3.81 -12.92 -36.92
C TYR A 46 -5.29 -13.05 -37.29
N SER A 47 -6.03 -11.95 -37.48
CA SER A 47 -7.42 -12.01 -37.96
C SER A 47 -7.53 -12.27 -39.48
N GLY A 48 -6.40 -12.25 -40.21
CA GLY A 48 -6.34 -12.46 -41.66
C GLY A 48 -6.09 -13.90 -42.13
N GLN A 49 -6.21 -14.91 -41.25
CA GLN A 49 -5.99 -16.32 -41.62
C GLN A 49 -7.19 -17.24 -41.32
N GLY A 50 -8.41 -16.70 -41.35
CA GLY A 50 -9.65 -17.47 -41.36
C GLY A 50 -10.37 -17.33 -42.70
N GLY A 51 -10.06 -18.22 -43.65
CA GLY A 51 -10.81 -18.45 -44.89
C GLY A 51 -10.52 -17.49 -46.05
N ASP A 52 -9.80 -18.00 -47.05
CA ASP A 52 -9.93 -17.50 -48.42
C ASP A 52 -11.41 -17.61 -48.83
N MET A 53 -12.05 -16.48 -49.09
CA MET A 53 -13.20 -16.42 -49.99
C MET A 53 -12.75 -15.63 -51.21
N ASP A 54 -12.71 -16.33 -52.33
CA ASP A 54 -12.25 -15.89 -53.64
C ASP A 54 -12.84 -14.51 -54.02
N GLU A 55 -11.96 -13.53 -54.22
CA GLU A 55 -12.23 -12.31 -54.97
C GLU A 55 -12.36 -12.68 -56.45
N HIS A 56 -13.56 -13.07 -56.90
CA HIS A 56 -13.97 -13.02 -58.30
C HIS A 56 -15.46 -12.63 -58.38
N SER A 57 -15.73 -11.34 -58.57
CA SER A 57 -16.77 -10.82 -59.49
C SER A 57 -16.72 -9.29 -59.42
N SER A 58 -16.39 -8.64 -60.53
CA SER A 58 -17.36 -8.11 -61.50
C SER A 58 -18.21 -7.01 -60.90
N GLU A 59 -18.05 -5.82 -61.45
CA GLU A 59 -18.92 -4.67 -61.28
C GLU A 59 -20.39 -5.09 -61.42
N ASP A 60 -21.16 -5.02 -60.34
CA ASP A 60 -22.61 -4.87 -60.41
C ASP A 60 -23.05 -3.81 -59.40
N VAL A 61 -23.39 -2.65 -59.94
CA VAL A 61 -24.10 -1.57 -59.28
C VAL A 61 -25.51 -2.08 -58.99
N GLN A 62 -25.75 -2.52 -57.76
CA GLN A 62 -27.09 -2.83 -57.28
C GLN A 62 -27.33 -2.22 -55.89
N SER A 63 -27.88 -1.00 -55.92
CA SER A 63 -28.92 -0.48 -55.02
C SER A 63 -28.93 -1.07 -53.60
N ASP A 64 -28.16 -0.44 -52.70
CA ASP A 64 -28.28 -0.60 -51.25
C ASP A 64 -29.64 -0.04 -50.77
N ASN A 65 -30.68 -0.86 -50.92
CA ASN A 65 -32.00 -0.59 -50.36
C ASN A 65 -31.99 -0.99 -48.87
N GLY A 66 -31.76 0.00 -48.01
CA GLY A 66 -32.48 0.14 -46.74
C GLY A 66 -32.27 -0.91 -45.65
N ALA A 67 -31.02 -1.27 -45.32
CA ALA A 67 -30.76 -1.99 -44.07
C ALA A 67 -30.88 -1.03 -42.87
N LYS A 68 -32.07 -0.97 -42.27
CA LYS A 68 -32.39 -0.23 -41.03
C LYS A 68 -31.26 -0.39 -39.98
N HIS A 69 -30.79 0.72 -39.41
CA HIS A 69 -29.85 0.73 -38.30
C HIS A 69 -30.40 -0.09 -37.13
N SER A 70 -29.65 -1.10 -36.66
CA SER A 70 -29.90 -1.71 -35.36
C SER A 70 -29.65 -0.62 -34.31
N GLY A 71 -30.69 -0.18 -33.59
CA GLY A 71 -30.57 0.92 -32.60
C GLY A 71 -29.43 0.72 -31.59
N VAL A 72 -29.06 -0.54 -31.33
CA VAL A 72 -27.94 -0.88 -30.44
C VAL A 72 -26.58 -0.43 -30.97
N GLU A 73 -26.34 -0.51 -32.29
CA GLU A 73 -25.08 -0.02 -32.87
C GLU A 73 -24.90 1.47 -32.60
N VAL A 74 -25.97 2.23 -32.82
CA VAL A 74 -25.99 3.68 -32.63
C VAL A 74 -25.72 4.02 -31.16
N LEU A 75 -26.38 3.33 -30.23
CA LEU A 75 -26.14 3.52 -28.80
C LEU A 75 -24.70 3.17 -28.41
N VAL A 76 -24.16 2.03 -28.84
CA VAL A 76 -22.79 1.61 -28.51
C VAL A 76 -21.77 2.59 -29.09
N SER A 77 -21.96 3.07 -30.32
CA SER A 77 -21.12 4.11 -30.92
C SER A 77 -21.20 5.42 -30.13
N GLN A 78 -22.40 5.86 -29.74
CA GLN A 78 -22.59 7.07 -28.93
C GLN A 78 -21.85 6.95 -27.58
N VAL A 79 -22.03 5.84 -26.86
CA VAL A 79 -21.34 5.59 -25.59
C VAL A 79 -19.83 5.51 -25.78
N ALA A 80 -19.36 4.93 -26.88
CA ALA A 80 -17.94 4.85 -27.19
C ALA A 80 -17.33 6.25 -27.42
N GLU A 81 -17.98 7.09 -28.22
CA GLU A 81 -17.52 8.46 -28.51
C GLU A 81 -17.54 9.35 -27.27
N GLU A 82 -18.61 9.31 -26.48
CA GLU A 82 -18.79 10.17 -25.32
C GLU A 82 -17.93 9.74 -24.12
N HIS A 83 -17.79 8.43 -23.89
CA HIS A 83 -17.18 7.92 -22.68
C HIS A 83 -15.87 7.17 -22.91
N LEU A 84 -15.70 6.46 -24.03
CA LEU A 84 -14.54 5.58 -24.23
C LEU A 84 -13.39 6.24 -25.00
N ASN A 85 -13.45 7.56 -25.25
CA ASN A 85 -12.38 8.28 -25.95
C ASN A 85 -10.99 8.06 -25.31
N GLY A 86 -10.00 7.69 -26.12
CA GLY A 86 -8.64 7.36 -25.68
C GLY A 86 -8.47 5.98 -25.02
N CYS A 87 -9.54 5.19 -24.86
CA CYS A 87 -9.45 3.82 -24.38
C CYS A 87 -9.04 2.87 -25.51
N CYS A 88 -8.23 1.86 -25.19
CA CYS A 88 -8.02 0.74 -26.10
C CYS A 88 -9.26 -0.16 -26.05
N LEU A 89 -9.80 -0.51 -27.22
CA LEU A 89 -11.07 -1.21 -27.31
C LEU A 89 -10.86 -2.65 -27.77
N MET A 90 -11.45 -3.59 -27.04
CA MET A 90 -11.58 -4.98 -27.47
C MET A 90 -13.04 -5.26 -27.76
N VAL A 91 -13.31 -5.76 -28.96
CA VAL A 91 -14.64 -6.22 -29.36
C VAL A 91 -14.59 -7.73 -29.41
N ALA A 92 -15.39 -8.38 -28.59
CA ALA A 92 -15.54 -9.82 -28.52
C ALA A 92 -16.94 -10.22 -28.98
N THR A 93 -17.06 -11.30 -29.76
CA THR A 93 -18.34 -11.78 -30.30
C THR A 93 -18.47 -13.30 -30.14
N GLU A 94 -19.65 -13.77 -29.72
CA GLU A 94 -20.06 -15.17 -29.84
C GLU A 94 -20.66 -15.37 -31.25
N GLY A 95 -19.91 -16.03 -32.14
CA GLY A 95 -20.26 -16.21 -33.55
C GLY A 95 -20.15 -14.94 -34.39
N HIS A 96 -20.60 -15.04 -35.65
CA HIS A 96 -20.59 -13.93 -36.60
C HIS A 96 -21.84 -13.05 -36.42
N HIS A 97 -21.68 -11.87 -35.83
CA HIS A 97 -22.74 -10.88 -35.70
C HIS A 97 -22.53 -9.75 -36.72
N PRO A 98 -23.48 -9.47 -37.64
CA PRO A 98 -23.31 -8.47 -38.72
C PRO A 98 -22.99 -7.07 -38.18
N ASP A 99 -23.57 -6.74 -37.02
CA ASP A 99 -23.39 -5.45 -36.36
C ASP A 99 -21.93 -5.19 -35.90
N THR A 100 -21.15 -6.22 -35.64
CA THR A 100 -19.75 -6.07 -35.20
C THR A 100 -18.86 -5.48 -36.30
N THR A 101 -19.07 -5.91 -37.55
CA THR A 101 -18.29 -5.44 -38.71
C THR A 101 -18.60 -3.98 -39.04
N ARG A 102 -19.83 -3.54 -38.78
CA ARG A 102 -20.28 -2.16 -38.95
C ARG A 102 -19.76 -1.28 -37.81
N LEU A 103 -19.91 -1.72 -36.56
CA LEU A 103 -19.36 -1.03 -35.39
C LEU A 103 -17.86 -0.79 -35.56
N LEU A 104 -17.08 -1.80 -35.98
CA LEU A 104 -15.64 -1.64 -36.21
C LEU A 104 -15.32 -0.63 -37.31
N ARG A 105 -16.13 -0.54 -38.36
CA ARG A 105 -15.98 0.49 -39.40
C ARG A 105 -16.25 1.89 -38.84
N THR A 106 -17.27 2.04 -37.99
CA THR A 106 -17.59 3.31 -37.34
C THR A 106 -16.47 3.71 -36.38
N LEU A 107 -16.01 2.78 -35.54
CA LEU A 107 -14.96 3.04 -34.55
C LEU A 107 -13.56 3.20 -35.16
N ALA A 108 -13.29 2.59 -36.31
CA ALA A 108 -12.05 2.83 -37.05
C ALA A 108 -12.00 4.25 -37.63
N LYS A 109 -13.16 4.85 -37.98
CA LYS A 109 -13.23 6.24 -38.46
C LYS A 109 -12.99 7.26 -37.34
N THR A 110 -13.32 6.92 -36.10
CA THR A 110 -13.13 7.78 -34.92
C THR A 110 -11.76 7.65 -34.27
N GLY A 111 -10.85 6.86 -34.85
CA GLY A 111 -9.45 6.79 -34.43
C GLY A 111 -9.13 5.84 -33.29
N TYR A 112 -10.07 4.97 -32.88
CA TYR A 112 -9.81 3.97 -31.84
C TYR A 112 -8.85 2.87 -32.31
N THR A 113 -7.94 2.45 -31.42
CA THR A 113 -7.25 1.17 -31.57
C THR A 113 -8.18 0.05 -31.10
N SER A 114 -8.87 -0.59 -32.04
CA SER A 114 -9.79 -1.70 -31.77
C SER A 114 -9.19 -3.05 -32.15
N VAL A 115 -9.42 -4.06 -31.32
CA VAL A 115 -9.06 -5.46 -31.58
C VAL A 115 -10.34 -6.30 -31.61
N LEU A 116 -10.64 -6.92 -32.75
CA LEU A 116 -11.75 -7.88 -32.87
C LEU A 116 -11.26 -9.27 -32.48
N VAL A 117 -11.97 -9.92 -31.57
CA VAL A 117 -11.71 -11.28 -31.13
C VAL A 117 -12.99 -12.10 -31.24
N ASP A 118 -12.94 -13.16 -32.03
CA ASP A 118 -14.00 -14.17 -32.03
C ASP A 118 -13.85 -15.03 -30.76
N ALA A 119 -14.85 -15.00 -29.88
CA ALA A 119 -14.80 -15.69 -28.60
C ALA A 119 -14.88 -17.21 -28.77
N ASP A 120 -15.61 -17.71 -29.77
CA ASP A 120 -15.68 -19.14 -30.07
C ASP A 120 -14.33 -19.66 -30.57
N LEU A 121 -13.68 -18.91 -31.47
CA LEU A 121 -12.36 -19.26 -31.99
C LEU A 121 -11.27 -19.17 -30.92
N ALA A 122 -11.32 -18.14 -30.07
CA ALA A 122 -10.37 -17.99 -28.96
C ALA A 122 -10.49 -19.11 -27.93
N MET A 123 -11.69 -19.69 -27.76
CA MET A 123 -11.97 -20.75 -26.80
C MET A 123 -11.98 -22.17 -27.40
N ALA A 124 -11.89 -22.33 -28.72
CA ALA A 124 -11.73 -23.61 -29.39
C ALA A 124 -10.36 -24.23 -29.06
N SER A 125 -10.35 -25.52 -28.72
CA SER A 125 -9.29 -26.23 -27.97
C SER A 125 -7.84 -26.10 -28.49
N THR A 126 -6.93 -25.82 -27.55
CA THR A 126 -5.50 -26.25 -27.48
C THR A 126 -4.63 -26.04 -28.72
N SER A 127 -4.67 -24.87 -29.34
CA SER A 127 -3.60 -24.42 -30.22
C SER A 127 -2.68 -23.46 -29.47
N SER A 128 -1.36 -23.68 -29.53
CA SER A 128 -0.34 -22.76 -28.97
C SER A 128 -0.52 -21.30 -29.44
N LYS A 129 -1.19 -21.09 -30.59
CA LYS A 129 -1.53 -19.76 -31.11
C LYS A 129 -2.65 -19.07 -30.31
N ASN A 130 -3.67 -19.81 -29.87
CA ASN A 130 -4.78 -19.26 -29.07
C ASN A 130 -4.31 -18.88 -27.67
N ASP A 131 -3.42 -19.69 -27.08
CA ASP A 131 -2.78 -19.36 -25.79
C ASP A 131 -1.90 -18.11 -25.90
N ALA A 132 -1.19 -17.91 -27.02
CA ALA A 132 -0.41 -16.71 -27.26
C ALA A 132 -1.30 -15.46 -27.39
N LEU A 133 -2.45 -15.56 -28.06
CA LEU A 133 -3.43 -14.49 -28.15
C LEU A 133 -4.02 -14.16 -26.76
N LEU A 134 -4.43 -15.16 -25.99
CA LEU A 134 -4.92 -14.96 -24.62
C LEU A 134 -3.85 -14.37 -23.70
N HIS A 135 -2.59 -14.76 -23.85
CA HIS A 135 -1.49 -14.17 -23.09
C HIS A 135 -1.29 -12.69 -23.44
N GLN A 136 -1.35 -12.32 -24.72
CA GLN A 136 -1.29 -10.92 -25.16
C GLN A 136 -2.46 -10.09 -24.63
N LEU A 137 -3.66 -10.67 -24.61
CA LEU A 137 -4.85 -10.01 -24.07
C LEU A 137 -4.78 -9.82 -22.55
N ARG A 138 -4.09 -10.72 -21.84
CA ARG A 138 -3.82 -10.60 -20.40
C ARG A 138 -2.73 -9.58 -20.08
N ASP A 139 -1.74 -9.42 -20.96
CA ASP A 139 -0.60 -8.51 -20.82
C ASP A 139 -0.93 -7.04 -21.17
N TRP A 140 -2.22 -6.69 -21.28
CA TRP A 140 -2.71 -5.32 -21.50
C TRP A 140 -2.34 -4.33 -20.35
N GLU A 141 -1.66 -4.83 -19.33
CA GLU A 141 -1.39 -4.26 -18.01
C GLU A 141 -0.52 -2.99 -17.98
N HIS A 142 0.24 -2.62 -19.03
CA HIS A 142 1.39 -1.74 -18.80
C HIS A 142 1.47 -0.39 -19.53
N LYS A 143 0.59 -0.06 -20.48
CA LYS A 143 0.84 1.11 -21.37
C LYS A 143 -0.35 1.98 -21.74
N ILE A 144 -1.55 1.68 -21.25
CA ILE A 144 -2.76 2.38 -21.72
C ILE A 144 -3.57 2.86 -20.51
N SER A 145 -3.92 4.15 -20.52
CA SER A 145 -4.64 4.85 -19.46
C SER A 145 -6.09 4.38 -19.28
N CYS A 146 -6.67 3.74 -20.29
CA CYS A 146 -8.03 3.21 -20.26
C CYS A 146 -8.21 1.98 -21.19
N CYS A 147 -8.96 0.97 -20.75
CA CYS A 147 -9.34 -0.19 -21.54
C CYS A 147 -10.86 -0.39 -21.50
N ALA A 148 -11.43 -0.79 -22.63
CA ALA A 148 -12.84 -1.12 -22.75
C ALA A 148 -13.05 -2.44 -23.49
N LEU A 149 -14.02 -3.23 -23.03
CA LEU A 149 -14.44 -4.49 -23.62
C LEU A 149 -15.90 -4.37 -24.07
N VAL A 150 -16.17 -4.61 -25.34
CA VAL A 150 -17.53 -4.73 -25.89
C VAL A 150 -17.76 -6.20 -26.22
N LEU A 151 -18.78 -6.80 -25.61
CA LEU A 151 -19.10 -8.21 -25.78
C LEU A 151 -20.48 -8.37 -26.42
N TYR A 152 -20.53 -8.98 -27.60
CA TYR A 152 -21.76 -9.36 -28.29
C TYR A 152 -22.09 -10.82 -27.99
N LEU A 153 -23.27 -11.05 -27.43
CA LEU A 153 -23.80 -12.35 -27.08
C LEU A 153 -24.83 -12.79 -28.12
N ASN A 154 -24.82 -14.08 -28.44
CA ASN A 154 -25.80 -14.69 -29.33
C ASN A 154 -26.94 -15.33 -28.51
N ASP A 155 -28.12 -15.45 -29.12
CA ASP A 155 -29.32 -16.07 -28.54
C ASP A 155 -29.22 -17.60 -28.49
N ASN A 156 -28.49 -18.21 -29.44
CA ASN A 156 -28.42 -19.66 -29.62
C ASN A 156 -27.17 -20.33 -29.00
N SER A 157 -26.24 -19.55 -28.44
CA SER A 157 -24.99 -20.09 -27.90
C SER A 157 -25.21 -20.68 -26.50
N SER A 158 -24.64 -21.86 -26.26
CA SER A 158 -24.55 -22.39 -24.89
C SER A 158 -23.81 -21.37 -24.04
N SER A 159 -24.38 -21.02 -22.88
CA SER A 159 -23.91 -19.98 -21.96
C SER A 159 -22.42 -20.06 -21.56
N THR A 160 -21.72 -21.15 -21.89
CA THR A 160 -20.36 -21.45 -21.46
C THR A 160 -19.26 -20.68 -22.19
N VAL A 161 -19.45 -20.17 -23.42
CA VAL A 161 -18.32 -19.61 -24.19
C VAL A 161 -17.92 -18.23 -23.68
N ALA A 162 -18.82 -17.25 -23.63
CA ALA A 162 -18.54 -15.93 -23.08
C ALA A 162 -18.00 -15.98 -21.64
N PHE A 163 -18.52 -16.87 -20.79
CA PHE A 163 -18.02 -17.01 -19.42
C PHE A 163 -16.58 -17.54 -19.37
N ARG A 164 -16.27 -18.57 -20.15
CA ARG A 164 -14.92 -19.10 -20.27
C ARG A 164 -13.96 -18.06 -20.86
N PHE A 165 -14.41 -17.30 -21.85
CA PHE A 165 -13.66 -16.19 -22.42
C PHE A 165 -13.36 -15.10 -21.39
N LEU A 166 -14.38 -14.61 -20.66
CA LEU A 166 -14.20 -13.61 -19.60
C LEU A 166 -13.27 -14.11 -18.48
N GLN A 167 -13.34 -15.39 -18.15
CA GLN A 167 -12.45 -16.03 -17.18
C GLN A 167 -11.00 -16.12 -17.70
N ALA A 168 -10.82 -16.44 -18.98
CA ALA A 168 -9.51 -16.56 -19.62
C ALA A 168 -8.83 -15.19 -19.79
N VAL A 169 -9.57 -14.17 -20.21
CA VAL A 169 -9.06 -12.77 -20.29
C VAL A 169 -8.80 -12.22 -18.88
N GLY A 170 -9.59 -12.63 -17.90
CA GLY A 170 -9.39 -12.27 -16.49
C GLY A 170 -9.76 -10.82 -16.19
N VAL A 171 -10.87 -10.32 -16.77
CA VAL A 171 -11.35 -8.93 -16.60
C VAL A 171 -11.50 -8.53 -15.13
N TRP A 172 -11.88 -9.47 -14.25
CA TRP A 172 -11.95 -9.26 -12.79
C TRP A 172 -10.63 -8.81 -12.14
N ARG A 173 -9.48 -8.98 -12.79
CA ARG A 173 -8.20 -8.46 -12.27
C ARG A 173 -8.05 -6.96 -12.48
N TRP A 174 -8.87 -6.38 -13.34
CA TRP A 174 -8.82 -5.01 -13.83
C TRP A 174 -10.16 -4.28 -13.56
N PRO A 175 -10.39 -3.80 -12.33
CA PRO A 175 -11.67 -3.21 -11.93
C PRO A 175 -12.12 -2.02 -12.77
N GLU A 176 -11.16 -1.23 -13.26
CA GLU A 176 -11.36 0.02 -14.02
C GLU A 176 -11.75 -0.23 -15.49
N THR A 177 -11.64 -1.47 -15.97
CA THR A 177 -12.03 -1.81 -17.34
C THR A 177 -13.53 -1.61 -17.52
N ARG A 178 -13.90 -0.83 -18.53
CA ARG A 178 -15.31 -0.59 -18.87
C ARG A 178 -15.83 -1.71 -19.74
N VAL A 179 -16.89 -2.37 -19.31
CA VAL A 179 -17.48 -3.51 -20.01
C VAL A 179 -18.85 -3.11 -20.54
N LEU A 180 -19.02 -3.20 -21.85
CA LEU A 180 -20.30 -3.06 -22.54
C LEU A 180 -20.71 -4.43 -23.05
N VAL A 181 -21.95 -4.82 -22.78
CA VAL A 181 -22.49 -6.11 -23.24
C VAL A 181 -23.72 -5.85 -24.06
N VAL A 182 -23.85 -6.53 -25.20
CA VAL A 182 -25.06 -6.56 -26.02
C VAL A 182 -25.56 -7.98 -26.07
N GLY A 183 -26.84 -8.21 -25.74
CA GLY A 183 -27.42 -9.55 -25.78
C GLY A 183 -28.89 -9.61 -25.34
N PRO A 184 -29.47 -10.82 -25.25
CA PRO A 184 -30.87 -11.00 -24.87
C PRO A 184 -31.14 -10.75 -23.39
N GLU A 185 -32.38 -10.33 -23.06
CA GLU A 185 -32.83 -10.05 -21.69
C GLU A 185 -32.62 -11.26 -20.75
N SER A 186 -32.82 -12.47 -21.28
CA SER A 186 -32.67 -13.73 -20.53
C SER A 186 -31.28 -13.93 -19.93
N ARG A 187 -30.24 -13.26 -20.45
CA ARG A 187 -28.85 -13.39 -20.00
C ARG A 187 -28.38 -12.28 -19.06
N VAL A 188 -29.18 -11.24 -18.85
CA VAL A 188 -28.82 -10.07 -18.02
C VAL A 188 -28.41 -10.51 -16.61
N GLN A 189 -29.29 -11.24 -15.91
CA GLN A 189 -29.05 -11.68 -14.53
C GLN A 189 -27.87 -12.65 -14.42
N LEU A 190 -27.75 -13.58 -15.37
CA LEU A 190 -26.72 -14.62 -15.34
C LEU A 190 -25.32 -14.02 -15.57
N LEU A 191 -25.16 -13.11 -16.53
CA LEU A 191 -23.86 -12.51 -16.85
C LEU A 191 -23.45 -11.45 -15.84
N LEU A 192 -24.35 -10.52 -15.51
CA LEU A 192 -24.01 -9.44 -14.60
C LEU A 192 -23.72 -9.93 -13.18
N ARG A 193 -24.13 -11.14 -12.79
CA ARG A 193 -23.80 -11.77 -11.50
C ARG A 193 -22.62 -12.75 -11.55
N HIS A 194 -22.02 -12.97 -12.71
CA HIS A 194 -20.97 -13.97 -12.89
C HIS A 194 -19.63 -13.60 -12.20
N GLU A 195 -18.91 -14.59 -11.67
CA GLU A 195 -17.67 -14.38 -10.91
C GLU A 195 -16.54 -13.70 -11.71
N SER A 196 -16.49 -13.93 -13.03
CA SER A 196 -15.51 -13.30 -13.93
C SER A 196 -15.62 -11.78 -14.01
N LEU A 197 -16.73 -11.21 -13.53
CA LEU A 197 -17.03 -9.77 -13.50
C LEU A 197 -17.17 -9.23 -12.07
N ARG A 198 -16.88 -10.03 -11.04
CA ARG A 198 -17.14 -9.70 -9.62
C ARG A 198 -16.51 -8.40 -9.14
N ASN A 199 -15.39 -8.01 -9.75
CA ASN A 199 -14.58 -6.84 -9.40
C ASN A 199 -14.71 -5.68 -10.39
N THR A 200 -15.45 -5.85 -11.48
CA THR A 200 -15.54 -4.83 -12.52
C THR A 200 -16.47 -3.71 -12.05
N ILE A 201 -15.95 -2.49 -11.99
CA ILE A 201 -16.65 -1.30 -11.48
C ILE A 201 -17.72 -0.84 -12.45
N HIS A 202 -17.43 -0.94 -13.75
CA HIS A 202 -18.18 -0.31 -14.81
C HIS A 202 -18.69 -1.35 -15.81
N ILE A 203 -19.94 -1.79 -15.65
CA ILE A 203 -20.58 -2.75 -16.55
C ILE A 203 -21.96 -2.25 -16.97
N LEU A 204 -22.18 -2.15 -18.28
CA LEU A 204 -23.46 -1.85 -18.88
C LEU A 204 -23.89 -3.03 -19.76
N TYR A 205 -25.17 -3.40 -19.67
CA TYR A 205 -25.79 -4.42 -20.50
C TYR A 205 -26.93 -3.78 -21.30
N PHE A 206 -26.86 -3.94 -22.61
CA PHE A 206 -27.82 -3.42 -23.58
C PHE A 206 -28.66 -4.57 -24.13
N VAL A 207 -29.97 -4.46 -23.95
CA VAL A 207 -30.95 -5.42 -24.47
C VAL A 207 -31.70 -4.76 -25.64
N PRO A 208 -31.46 -5.18 -26.90
CA PRO A 208 -32.30 -4.78 -28.01
C PRO A 208 -33.70 -5.36 -27.84
N THR A 209 -34.74 -4.53 -27.92
CA THR A 209 -36.11 -5.04 -28.06
C THR A 209 -36.41 -5.31 -29.53
N PRO A 210 -36.93 -6.50 -29.89
CA PRO A 210 -37.41 -6.74 -31.25
C PRO A 210 -38.58 -5.81 -31.55
N LEU A 211 -38.66 -5.30 -32.79
CA LEU A 211 -39.73 -4.41 -33.28
C LEU A 211 -41.16 -5.02 -33.20
N THR A 212 -41.29 -6.26 -32.72
CA THR A 212 -42.52 -7.05 -32.71
C THR A 212 -42.59 -7.97 -31.48
N SER A 213 -42.79 -7.45 -30.26
CA SER A 213 -43.45 -8.25 -29.21
C SER A 213 -43.95 -7.40 -28.04
N ASP A 214 -45.26 -7.53 -27.77
CA ASP A 214 -45.96 -7.17 -26.53
C ASP A 214 -45.44 -8.02 -25.34
N THR A 215 -44.20 -7.82 -24.92
CA THR A 215 -43.65 -8.42 -23.70
C THR A 215 -43.37 -7.31 -22.69
N LYS A 216 -44.23 -7.20 -21.68
CA LYS A 216 -44.00 -6.34 -20.52
C LYS A 216 -42.71 -6.79 -19.80
N PRO A 217 -41.78 -5.86 -19.49
CA PRO A 217 -40.53 -6.17 -18.83
C PRO A 217 -40.73 -6.70 -17.40
N LEU A 218 -39.76 -7.48 -16.92
CA LEU A 218 -39.69 -7.93 -15.53
C LEU A 218 -39.41 -6.71 -14.62
N VAL A 219 -40.42 -6.37 -13.81
CA VAL A 219 -40.48 -5.30 -12.79
C VAL A 219 -40.96 -3.93 -13.34
N THR A 220 -42.22 -3.64 -13.06
CA THR A 220 -42.83 -2.30 -13.18
C THR A 220 -43.15 -1.80 -11.78
N ASP A 221 -42.40 -0.80 -11.32
CA ASP A 221 -42.81 0.16 -10.29
C ASP A 221 -42.29 1.54 -10.74
N VAL A 222 -42.77 1.98 -11.90
CA VAL A 222 -42.67 3.38 -12.33
C VAL A 222 -44.04 3.73 -12.88
N GLU A 223 -44.86 4.37 -12.05
CA GLU A 223 -46.09 5.02 -12.48
C GLU A 223 -45.73 6.19 -13.39
N GLY A 224 -46.16 6.13 -14.65
CA GLY A 224 -46.03 7.20 -15.63
C GLY A 224 -47.26 7.21 -16.52
N ASP A 225 -47.94 8.35 -16.54
CA ASP A 225 -49.24 8.61 -17.16
C ASP A 225 -49.39 8.09 -18.61
N ASP A 226 -50.51 7.41 -18.84
CA ASP A 226 -51.02 7.04 -20.17
C ASP A 226 -51.42 8.30 -20.96
N ALA A 227 -50.58 8.70 -21.91
CA ALA A 227 -50.98 9.57 -23.02
C ALA A 227 -50.70 8.83 -24.33
N GLY A 228 -51.79 8.34 -24.94
CA GLY A 228 -51.75 7.64 -26.21
C GLY A 228 -51.32 8.56 -27.35
N ASP A 229 -50.26 8.17 -28.05
CA ASP A 229 -49.92 8.70 -29.36
C ASP A 229 -49.50 7.55 -30.29
N ASN A 230 -50.29 7.39 -31.35
CA ASN A 230 -50.17 6.36 -32.36
C ASN A 230 -49.12 6.80 -33.40
N TYR A 231 -47.84 6.51 -33.15
CA TYR A 231 -46.72 6.82 -34.06
C TYR A 231 -46.17 5.55 -34.70
N ASN A 232 -45.96 5.60 -36.03
CA ASN A 232 -45.43 4.51 -36.85
C ASN A 232 -44.18 3.84 -36.23
N ASN A 233 -44.28 2.53 -36.05
CA ASN A 233 -43.38 1.68 -35.29
C ASN A 233 -42.07 1.38 -36.05
N THR A 234 -41.14 2.35 -36.11
CA THR A 234 -39.80 2.18 -36.71
C THR A 234 -38.65 2.50 -35.76
N ALA A 235 -38.93 2.94 -34.53
CA ALA A 235 -37.90 3.27 -33.56
C ALA A 235 -37.33 1.99 -32.94
N SER A 236 -36.01 1.85 -32.94
CA SER A 236 -35.33 0.77 -32.22
C SER A 236 -35.10 1.19 -30.78
N THR A 237 -35.74 0.50 -29.85
CA THR A 237 -35.62 0.72 -28.41
C THR A 237 -34.58 -0.22 -27.81
N VAL A 238 -33.86 0.25 -26.79
CA VAL A 238 -32.81 -0.51 -26.09
C VAL A 238 -32.95 -0.29 -24.59
N TYR A 239 -33.09 -1.37 -23.83
CA TYR A 239 -33.05 -1.34 -22.38
C TYR A 239 -31.62 -1.43 -21.86
N ILE A 240 -31.31 -0.61 -20.85
CA ILE A 240 -29.98 -0.52 -20.25
C ILE A 240 -30.03 -1.02 -18.82
N TYR A 241 -29.18 -1.98 -18.50
CA TYR A 241 -28.96 -2.48 -17.14
C TYR A 241 -27.52 -2.23 -16.71
N GLU A 242 -27.32 -2.03 -15.41
CA GLU A 242 -25.98 -1.97 -14.82
C GLU A 242 -25.81 -3.01 -13.71
N ARG A 243 -24.56 -3.40 -13.49
CA ARG A 243 -24.19 -4.09 -12.25
C ARG A 243 -23.84 -3.04 -11.20
N CYS A 244 -24.63 -3.01 -10.14
CA CYS A 244 -24.36 -2.23 -8.96
C CYS A 244 -23.49 -3.07 -8.00
N LEU A 245 -22.25 -2.65 -7.73
CA LEU A 245 -21.34 -3.39 -6.86
C LEU A 245 -21.74 -3.35 -5.38
N TYR A 246 -22.26 -2.21 -4.93
CA TYR A 246 -22.66 -1.95 -3.55
C TYR A 246 -24.09 -1.41 -3.54
N CYS A 247 -25.04 -2.33 -3.67
CA CYS A 247 -26.46 -2.02 -3.66
C CYS A 247 -27.03 -2.23 -2.25
N ARG A 248 -28.30 -2.63 -2.12
CA ARG A 248 -28.95 -2.85 -0.82
C ARG A 248 -28.08 -3.75 0.06
N ASP A 249 -27.86 -3.31 1.30
CA ASP A 249 -27.03 -3.96 2.32
C ASP A 249 -25.55 -4.19 1.89
N GLY A 250 -25.06 -3.42 0.92
CA GLY A 250 -23.68 -3.48 0.43
C GLY A 250 -23.38 -4.72 -0.41
N SER A 251 -24.41 -5.41 -0.89
CA SER A 251 -24.32 -6.57 -1.77
C SER A 251 -24.44 -6.18 -3.25
N PRO A 252 -23.84 -6.93 -4.18
CA PRO A 252 -23.95 -6.62 -5.59
C PRO A 252 -25.32 -7.01 -6.15
N ASP A 253 -25.91 -6.15 -6.96
CA ASP A 253 -27.20 -6.40 -7.62
C ASP A 253 -27.23 -5.86 -9.06
N VAL A 254 -28.29 -6.20 -9.79
CA VAL A 254 -28.55 -5.73 -11.16
C VAL A 254 -29.65 -4.68 -11.12
N VAL A 255 -29.37 -3.49 -11.65
CA VAL A 255 -30.28 -2.35 -11.61
C VAL A 255 -30.64 -1.92 -13.04
N PRO A 256 -31.93 -1.74 -13.36
CA PRO A 256 -32.34 -1.11 -14.61
C PRO A 256 -32.00 0.39 -14.57
N LEU A 257 -31.24 0.87 -15.56
CA LEU A 257 -30.84 2.28 -15.66
C LEU A 257 -31.85 3.12 -16.45
N GLY A 258 -32.45 2.55 -17.50
CA GLY A 258 -33.42 3.26 -18.32
C GLY A 258 -33.57 2.71 -19.73
N LEU A 259 -34.34 3.46 -20.52
CA LEU A 259 -34.68 3.17 -21.92
C LEU A 259 -34.01 4.19 -22.83
N TRP A 260 -33.42 3.71 -23.93
CA TRP A 260 -32.89 4.51 -25.01
C TRP A 260 -33.67 4.25 -26.31
N ASP A 261 -33.91 5.30 -27.08
CA ASP A 261 -34.66 5.28 -28.33
C ASP A 261 -33.83 5.90 -29.47
N SER A 262 -33.91 5.30 -30.66
CA SER A 262 -33.13 5.75 -31.83
C SER A 262 -33.46 7.17 -32.32
N HIS A 263 -34.65 7.70 -32.04
CA HIS A 263 -35.05 9.05 -32.43
C HIS A 263 -34.95 10.07 -31.29
N ARG A 264 -35.24 9.65 -30.06
CA ARG A 264 -35.33 10.54 -28.89
C ARG A 264 -34.10 10.48 -27.97
N GLY A 265 -33.22 9.50 -28.13
CA GLY A 265 -32.09 9.25 -27.22
C GLY A 265 -32.58 8.68 -25.89
N TYR A 266 -31.93 9.05 -24.78
CA TYR A 266 -32.31 8.58 -23.45
C TYR A 266 -33.66 9.18 -23.01
N HIS A 267 -34.60 8.33 -22.58
CA HIS A 267 -35.91 8.80 -22.10
C HIS A 267 -35.81 9.59 -20.79
N ASN A 268 -34.85 9.26 -19.93
CA ASN A 268 -34.58 9.92 -18.65
C ASN A 268 -33.11 10.38 -18.60
N THR A 269 -32.77 11.27 -17.65
CA THR A 269 -31.37 11.60 -17.37
C THR A 269 -30.66 10.36 -16.79
N VAL A 270 -29.90 9.66 -17.63
CA VAL A 270 -29.12 8.47 -17.24
C VAL A 270 -27.67 8.88 -17.03
N HIS A 271 -27.13 8.59 -15.84
CA HIS A 271 -25.71 8.78 -15.55
C HIS A 271 -24.96 7.47 -15.75
N LEU A 272 -24.38 7.28 -16.94
CA LEU A 272 -23.54 6.12 -17.22
C LEU A 272 -22.24 6.18 -16.41
N PHE A 273 -21.74 5.01 -16.01
CA PHE A 273 -20.46 4.87 -15.30
C PHE A 273 -20.38 5.65 -13.97
N LYS A 274 -21.47 5.60 -13.17
CA LYS A 274 -21.48 6.18 -11.82
C LYS A 274 -20.32 5.63 -10.99
N ASN A 275 -19.74 6.49 -10.15
CA ASN A 275 -18.74 6.09 -9.16
C ASN A 275 -19.42 5.34 -8.00
N PRO A 276 -19.21 4.02 -7.82
CA PRO A 276 -19.88 3.25 -6.77
C PRO A 276 -19.26 3.48 -5.37
N PHE A 277 -18.15 4.22 -5.27
CA PHE A 277 -17.50 4.53 -3.99
C PHE A 277 -17.95 5.87 -3.41
N ALA A 278 -18.99 6.49 -3.96
CA ALA A 278 -19.65 7.60 -3.28
C ALA A 278 -20.41 7.10 -2.03
N ASP A 279 -20.96 5.89 -2.11
CA ASP A 279 -21.71 5.23 -1.05
C ASP A 279 -21.60 3.70 -1.26
N MET A 280 -20.99 2.99 -0.32
CA MET A 280 -20.82 1.54 -0.35
C MET A 280 -21.99 0.78 0.32
N GLY A 281 -23.09 1.46 0.66
CA GLY A 281 -24.34 0.84 1.10
C GLY A 281 -24.23 -0.02 2.36
N GLY A 282 -23.23 0.24 3.22
CA GLY A 282 -22.95 -0.54 4.42
C GLY A 282 -22.12 -1.80 4.17
N HIS A 283 -21.51 -1.96 2.99
CA HIS A 283 -20.70 -3.14 2.62
C HIS A 283 -19.71 -3.53 3.71
N LYS A 284 -19.69 -4.82 4.06
CA LYS A 284 -18.82 -5.34 5.11
C LYS A 284 -17.43 -5.72 4.56
N LEU A 285 -16.47 -4.82 4.74
CA LEU A 285 -15.08 -5.00 4.34
C LEU A 285 -14.33 -5.93 5.30
N ARG A 286 -13.75 -7.01 4.78
CA ARG A 286 -13.03 -8.00 5.60
C ARG A 286 -11.56 -7.65 5.69
N VAL A 287 -11.11 -7.27 6.87
CA VAL A 287 -9.72 -6.89 7.17
C VAL A 287 -9.00 -8.07 7.80
N VAL A 288 -7.90 -8.54 7.21
CA VAL A 288 -7.03 -9.52 7.87
C VAL A 288 -5.90 -8.81 8.62
N GLY A 289 -5.67 -9.15 9.88
CA GLY A 289 -4.63 -8.49 10.67
C GLY A 289 -3.96 -9.37 11.71
N LEU A 290 -2.69 -9.06 11.97
CA LEU A 290 -1.91 -9.62 13.08
C LEU A 290 -1.51 -8.50 14.03
N SER A 291 -1.64 -8.76 15.33
CA SER A 291 -1.33 -7.80 16.39
C SER A 291 0.08 -7.25 16.22
N PHE A 292 0.17 -5.95 15.98
CA PHE A 292 1.41 -5.23 15.75
C PHE A 292 1.18 -3.75 16.08
N PHE A 293 1.13 -3.46 17.37
CA PHE A 293 0.88 -2.12 17.89
C PHE A 293 2.10 -1.21 17.63
N PRO A 294 1.94 0.05 17.17
CA PRO A 294 0.75 0.91 17.22
C PRO A 294 -0.24 0.76 16.05
N PHE A 295 0.03 -0.12 15.09
CA PHE A 295 -0.75 -0.22 13.85
C PHE A 295 -2.07 -0.94 14.05
N ILE A 296 -2.02 -2.12 14.66
CA ILE A 296 -3.21 -2.89 15.00
C ILE A 296 -3.07 -3.57 16.35
N LYS A 297 -4.13 -3.49 17.15
CA LYS A 297 -4.25 -4.09 18.49
C LYS A 297 -5.67 -4.63 18.65
N TYR A 298 -5.79 -5.81 19.24
CA TYR A 298 -7.06 -6.47 19.53
C TYR A 298 -6.81 -7.48 20.65
N ASP A 299 -7.86 -7.85 21.38
CA ASP A 299 -7.82 -8.98 22.31
C ASP A 299 -8.37 -10.23 21.63
N ARG A 300 -7.82 -11.38 22.01
CA ARG A 300 -8.24 -12.68 21.47
C ARG A 300 -9.18 -13.34 22.48
N GLU A 301 -10.44 -13.50 22.11
CA GLU A 301 -11.46 -14.12 22.98
C GLU A 301 -11.35 -15.67 23.00
N GLY A 302 -10.66 -16.29 22.03
CA GLY A 302 -10.45 -17.75 22.00
C GLY A 302 -9.34 -18.23 21.05
N PRO A 303 -8.91 -19.50 21.16
CA PRO A 303 -7.79 -20.06 20.40
C PRO A 303 -8.14 -20.40 18.94
N GLU A 304 -9.39 -20.15 18.52
CA GLU A 304 -9.85 -20.51 17.18
C GLU A 304 -9.06 -19.76 16.09
N ALA A 305 -8.64 -20.52 15.08
CA ALA A 305 -7.93 -20.02 13.92
C ALA A 305 -8.88 -19.24 13.02
N GLY A 306 -8.46 -18.07 12.55
CA GLY A 306 -9.28 -17.25 11.66
C GLY A 306 -10.49 -16.58 12.31
N SER A 307 -10.52 -16.49 13.65
CA SER A 307 -11.58 -15.81 14.38
C SER A 307 -11.64 -14.32 14.04
N THR A 308 -12.85 -13.78 14.15
CA THR A 308 -13.09 -12.33 14.04
C THR A 308 -12.81 -11.69 15.40
N VAL A 309 -12.14 -10.55 15.40
CA VAL A 309 -11.70 -9.84 16.60
C VAL A 309 -12.14 -8.39 16.52
N THR A 310 -12.42 -7.81 17.69
CA THR A 310 -12.71 -6.38 17.80
C THR A 310 -11.40 -5.62 17.98
N PRO A 311 -11.03 -4.71 17.07
CA PRO A 311 -9.85 -3.90 17.24
C PRO A 311 -10.03 -2.89 18.38
N HIS A 312 -8.98 -2.73 19.17
CA HIS A 312 -8.82 -1.61 20.11
C HIS A 312 -8.42 -0.34 19.36
N ASP A 313 -8.34 0.77 20.09
CA ASP A 313 -7.79 2.01 19.55
C ASP A 313 -6.33 1.81 19.09
N CYS A 314 -6.14 1.96 17.78
CA CYS A 314 -4.88 1.78 17.06
C CYS A 314 -4.93 2.54 15.73
N LEU A 315 -3.80 2.67 15.04
CA LEU A 315 -3.73 3.51 13.84
C LEU A 315 -4.65 3.00 12.72
N ASP A 316 -4.65 1.70 12.45
CA ASP A 316 -5.48 1.11 11.40
C ASP A 316 -6.97 1.26 11.75
N HIS A 317 -7.35 1.10 13.01
CA HIS A 317 -8.73 1.32 13.46
C HIS A 317 -9.19 2.77 13.21
N ARG A 318 -8.40 3.77 13.63
CA ARG A 318 -8.71 5.19 13.39
C ARG A 318 -8.83 5.50 11.89
N MET A 319 -7.90 5.00 11.07
CA MET A 319 -7.95 5.19 9.61
C MET A 319 -9.17 4.50 8.97
N LEU A 320 -9.47 3.27 9.37
CA LEU A 320 -10.61 2.52 8.84
C LEU A 320 -11.93 3.17 9.25
N GLN A 321 -12.04 3.64 10.50
CA GLN A 321 -13.22 4.35 10.99
C GLN A 321 -13.50 5.60 10.14
N GLU A 322 -12.50 6.46 9.95
CA GLU A 322 -12.62 7.68 9.14
C GLU A 322 -12.99 7.41 7.68
N MET A 323 -12.43 6.34 7.09
CA MET A 323 -12.80 5.93 5.74
C MET A 323 -14.20 5.31 5.67
N SER A 324 -14.60 4.57 6.71
CA SER A 324 -15.89 3.90 6.80
C SER A 324 -17.04 4.89 6.86
N GLU A 325 -16.90 5.96 7.65
CA GLU A 325 -17.87 7.05 7.74
C GLU A 325 -18.00 7.82 6.42
N ARG A 326 -16.89 7.98 5.68
CA ARG A 326 -16.88 8.75 4.44
C ARG A 326 -17.40 7.99 3.23
N LEU A 327 -17.19 6.67 3.19
CA LEU A 327 -17.56 5.80 2.07
C LEU A 327 -18.79 4.93 2.39
N ASN A 328 -19.35 5.02 3.60
CA ASN A 328 -20.47 4.22 4.10
C ASN A 328 -20.25 2.71 3.95
N PHE A 329 -19.17 2.20 4.54
CA PHE A 329 -18.92 0.76 4.67
C PHE A 329 -18.78 0.36 6.15
N THR A 330 -18.91 -0.93 6.46
CA THR A 330 -18.57 -1.49 7.77
C THR A 330 -17.35 -2.39 7.64
N PHE A 331 -16.62 -2.68 8.70
CA PHE A 331 -15.47 -3.58 8.61
C PHE A 331 -15.41 -4.55 9.78
N GLU A 332 -14.83 -5.71 9.52
CA GLU A 332 -14.46 -6.68 10.55
C GLU A 332 -12.97 -6.98 10.45
N VAL A 333 -12.32 -7.19 11.59
CA VAL A 333 -10.94 -7.65 11.63
C VAL A 333 -10.93 -9.14 11.93
N ARG A 334 -10.15 -9.91 11.19
CA ARG A 334 -10.00 -11.34 11.40
C ARG A 334 -8.55 -11.78 11.32
N LEU A 335 -8.26 -12.87 12.01
CA LEU A 335 -6.91 -13.42 12.05
C LEU A 335 -6.62 -14.24 10.79
N PRO A 336 -5.36 -14.34 10.33
CA PRO A 336 -4.99 -15.41 9.40
C PRO A 336 -5.08 -16.77 10.12
N VAL A 337 -5.37 -17.83 9.37
CA VAL A 337 -5.64 -19.18 9.94
C VAL A 337 -4.42 -19.76 10.68
N ASP A 338 -3.21 -19.40 10.25
CA ASP A 338 -1.94 -19.90 10.77
C ASP A 338 -1.21 -18.89 11.68
N ASP A 339 -1.84 -17.76 11.99
CA ASP A 339 -1.23 -16.65 12.75
C ASP A 339 0.11 -16.15 12.16
N GLN A 340 0.32 -16.28 10.84
CA GLN A 340 1.54 -15.84 10.16
C GLN A 340 1.35 -14.62 9.26
N TRP A 341 2.43 -13.85 9.06
CA TRP A 341 2.47 -12.74 8.11
C TRP A 341 2.28 -13.19 6.66
N GLY A 342 2.83 -14.37 6.35
CA GLY A 342 2.74 -15.02 5.05
C GLY A 342 4.10 -15.36 4.47
N THR A 343 4.29 -16.64 4.24
CA THR A 343 5.48 -17.25 3.66
C THR A 343 5.10 -17.90 2.33
N LEU A 344 6.04 -17.88 1.38
CA LEU A 344 5.87 -18.61 0.12
C LEU A 344 6.24 -20.07 0.37
N ASP A 345 5.26 -20.96 0.25
CA ASP A 345 5.47 -22.40 0.32
C ASP A 345 6.15 -22.93 -0.95
N SER A 346 6.74 -24.12 -0.85
CA SER A 346 7.41 -24.79 -1.97
C SER A 346 6.48 -25.07 -3.16
N ASN A 347 5.18 -25.17 -2.92
CA ASN A 347 4.14 -25.35 -3.93
C ASN A 347 3.76 -24.02 -4.65
N GLY A 348 4.40 -22.89 -4.30
CA GLY A 348 4.11 -21.57 -4.87
C GLY A 348 2.89 -20.86 -4.25
N SER A 349 2.20 -21.48 -3.29
CA SER A 349 1.11 -20.87 -2.54
C SER A 349 1.64 -20.00 -1.40
N TRP A 350 0.87 -18.99 -1.01
CA TRP A 350 1.20 -18.16 0.14
C TRP A 350 0.38 -18.58 1.35
N THR A 351 1.03 -18.57 2.51
CA THR A 351 0.40 -18.75 3.82
C THR A 351 0.09 -17.39 4.46
N GLY A 352 -0.39 -17.36 5.70
CA GLY A 352 -0.54 -16.12 6.47
C GLY A 352 -1.56 -15.13 5.93
N MET A 353 -1.37 -13.87 6.30
CA MET A 353 -2.17 -12.76 5.80
C MET A 353 -2.09 -12.63 4.27
N VAL A 354 -0.91 -12.84 3.67
CA VAL A 354 -0.73 -12.80 2.20
C VAL A 354 -1.57 -13.88 1.51
N GLY A 355 -1.50 -15.13 2.00
CA GLY A 355 -2.31 -16.23 1.50
C GLY A 355 -3.80 -15.99 1.66
N THR A 356 -4.18 -15.44 2.80
CA THR A 356 -5.57 -15.09 3.13
C THR A 356 -6.16 -14.06 2.16
N LEU A 357 -5.37 -13.07 1.73
CA LEU A 357 -5.74 -12.12 0.67
C LEU A 357 -5.74 -12.76 -0.72
N ALA A 358 -4.72 -13.57 -1.03
CA ALA A 358 -4.59 -14.24 -2.33
C ALA A 358 -5.74 -15.22 -2.59
N MET A 359 -6.27 -15.85 -1.54
CA MET A 359 -7.45 -16.72 -1.58
C MET A 359 -8.79 -15.95 -1.49
N GLU A 360 -8.78 -14.61 -1.56
CA GLU A 360 -9.97 -13.74 -1.46
C GLU A 360 -10.83 -13.95 -0.21
N LYS A 361 -10.25 -14.54 0.85
CA LYS A 361 -10.93 -14.68 2.14
C LYS A 361 -11.05 -13.32 2.82
N ALA A 362 -10.11 -12.39 2.59
CA ALA A 362 -10.12 -11.00 3.03
C ALA A 362 -10.03 -10.05 1.84
N ASP A 363 -10.47 -8.82 2.06
CA ASP A 363 -10.46 -7.76 1.07
C ASP A 363 -9.20 -6.91 1.20
N ILE A 364 -8.84 -6.55 2.44
CA ILE A 364 -7.62 -5.80 2.77
C ILE A 364 -6.89 -6.40 3.98
N SER A 365 -5.61 -6.07 4.15
CA SER A 365 -4.86 -6.34 5.37
C SER A 365 -4.70 -5.10 6.24
N SER A 366 -4.42 -5.30 7.52
CA SER A 366 -3.74 -4.32 8.37
C SER A 366 -2.32 -4.04 7.87
N CYS A 367 -1.51 -3.29 8.65
CA CYS A 367 -0.10 -3.03 8.33
C CYS A 367 0.61 -4.27 7.75
N LEU A 368 0.96 -4.21 6.47
CA LEU A 368 1.74 -5.22 5.77
C LEU A 368 2.78 -4.54 4.89
N PHE A 369 3.97 -5.11 4.87
CA PHE A 369 5.08 -4.52 4.14
C PHE A 369 5.11 -5.07 2.72
N SER A 370 5.15 -4.16 1.74
CA SER A 370 5.25 -4.51 0.32
C SER A 370 6.59 -5.17 0.00
N SER A 371 6.58 -6.22 -0.81
CA SER A 371 7.78 -6.82 -1.37
C SER A 371 7.53 -7.24 -2.81
N GLN A 372 8.60 -7.37 -3.61
CA GLN A 372 8.46 -7.81 -5.01
C GLN A 372 7.78 -9.19 -5.11
N ALA A 373 8.03 -10.08 -4.15
CA ALA A 373 7.40 -11.40 -4.12
C ALA A 373 5.90 -11.32 -3.81
N ARG A 374 5.50 -10.46 -2.86
CA ARG A 374 4.08 -10.27 -2.48
C ARG A 374 3.28 -9.55 -3.58
N ASN A 375 3.90 -8.57 -4.25
CA ASN A 375 3.26 -7.80 -5.33
C ASN A 375 2.82 -8.65 -6.53
N LYS A 376 3.29 -9.90 -6.64
CA LYS A 376 2.86 -10.84 -7.69
C LYS A 376 1.49 -11.46 -7.43
N VAL A 377 1.04 -11.51 -6.17
CA VAL A 377 -0.21 -12.19 -5.77
C VAL A 377 -1.23 -11.27 -5.12
N ILE A 378 -0.77 -10.15 -4.55
CA ILE A 378 -1.60 -9.12 -3.93
C ILE A 378 -1.17 -7.74 -4.41
N ARG A 379 -2.05 -6.75 -4.29
CA ARG A 379 -1.73 -5.33 -4.54
C ARG A 379 -1.57 -4.61 -3.21
N PHE A 380 -1.00 -3.41 -3.22
CA PHE A 380 -0.85 -2.59 -2.03
C PHE A 380 -1.38 -1.18 -2.27
N THR A 381 -1.93 -0.59 -1.23
CA THR A 381 -2.05 0.87 -1.12
C THR A 381 -0.66 1.49 -0.95
N ARG A 382 -0.58 2.82 -1.05
CA ARG A 382 0.63 3.55 -0.67
C ARG A 382 1.02 3.26 0.78
N THR A 383 2.32 3.28 1.04
CA THR A 383 2.85 3.20 2.41
C THR A 383 2.37 4.42 3.20
N TYR A 384 1.59 4.19 4.26
CA TYR A 384 1.05 5.26 5.10
C TYR A 384 1.93 5.56 6.33
N ALA A 385 2.71 4.58 6.79
CA ALA A 385 3.62 4.78 7.90
C ALA A 385 4.98 4.12 7.61
N PRO A 386 6.09 4.87 7.62
CA PRO A 386 7.41 4.29 7.48
C PRO A 386 7.75 3.48 8.72
N GLU A 387 8.22 2.26 8.52
CA GLU A 387 8.58 1.35 9.61
C GLU A 387 9.91 0.66 9.29
N PRO A 388 11.03 1.40 9.34
CA PRO A 388 12.33 0.82 9.05
C PRO A 388 12.85 0.03 10.25
N LEU A 389 13.69 -0.98 9.96
CA LEU A 389 14.44 -1.71 10.98
C LEU A 389 15.50 -0.78 11.59
N VAL A 390 15.53 -0.67 12.91
CA VAL A 390 16.43 0.21 13.69
C VAL A 390 17.21 -0.59 14.73
N ILE A 391 18.26 0.02 15.27
CA ILE A 391 19.01 -0.50 16.41
C ILE A 391 18.59 0.30 17.64
N VAL A 392 18.19 -0.39 18.70
CA VAL A 392 17.94 0.17 20.02
C VAL A 392 19.11 -0.19 20.94
N THR A 393 19.65 0.80 21.64
CA THR A 393 20.79 0.65 22.56
C THR A 393 20.52 1.41 23.85
N HIS A 394 21.27 1.12 24.92
CA HIS A 394 21.26 1.99 26.08
C HIS A 394 21.83 3.36 25.68
N LYS A 395 21.15 4.43 26.10
CA LYS A 395 21.57 5.79 25.83
C LYS A 395 22.96 6.03 26.43
N PRO A 396 23.91 6.56 25.67
CA PRO A 396 25.22 6.90 26.23
C PRO A 396 25.01 7.93 27.34
N LEU A 397 25.36 7.56 28.57
CA LEU A 397 25.17 8.42 29.74
C LEU A 397 26.05 9.67 29.59
N PRO A 398 25.49 10.90 29.62
CA PRO A 398 26.29 12.05 30.01
C PRO A 398 26.63 11.88 31.50
N LEU A 399 27.90 12.01 31.87
CA LEU A 399 28.30 12.00 33.28
C LEU A 399 27.59 13.17 34.00
N PRO A 400 27.00 12.96 35.20
CA PRO A 400 26.25 13.98 35.89
C PRO A 400 27.13 15.17 36.31
N HIS A 401 26.93 16.27 35.59
CA HIS A 401 26.97 17.67 36.00
C HIS A 401 27.47 18.00 37.42
N LEU A 402 28.78 18.20 37.56
CA LEU A 402 29.38 18.98 38.65
C LEU A 402 29.25 20.48 38.34
N ILE A 403 28.01 21.00 38.19
CA ILE A 403 27.76 22.37 37.70
C ILE A 403 28.04 23.48 38.73
N LEU A 404 28.27 23.19 40.01
CA LEU A 404 28.23 24.26 41.02
C LEU A 404 29.55 24.95 41.38
N VAL A 405 30.70 24.65 40.75
CA VAL A 405 31.98 25.27 41.21
C VAL A 405 32.64 26.21 40.20
N THR A 406 32.22 26.32 38.93
CA THR A 406 33.02 27.13 37.98
C THR A 406 32.24 27.96 36.96
N MET A 407 31.62 29.05 37.39
CA MET A 407 31.37 30.20 36.48
C MET A 407 32.68 30.82 35.94
N TYR A 408 33.87 30.37 36.38
CA TYR A 408 35.17 30.96 36.01
C TYR A 408 36.11 30.06 35.16
N ARG A 409 35.74 28.83 34.80
CA ARG A 409 36.60 27.94 33.95
C ARG A 409 36.07 27.74 32.51
N SER A 410 35.29 28.69 31.99
CA SER A 410 34.40 28.52 30.83
C SER A 410 35.01 28.09 29.50
N SER A 411 36.33 28.14 29.27
CA SER A 411 36.94 27.67 28.00
C SER A 411 37.77 26.39 28.12
N LEU A 412 38.48 26.18 29.24
CA LEU A 412 39.32 25.00 29.43
C LEU A 412 38.50 23.79 29.87
N VAL A 413 37.41 24.03 30.58
CA VAL A 413 36.46 22.99 31.01
C VAL A 413 35.62 22.52 29.83
N ALA A 414 35.15 23.39 28.92
CA ALA A 414 34.38 22.94 27.74
C ALA A 414 35.10 21.86 26.90
N ASN A 415 36.44 21.90 26.83
CA ASN A 415 37.24 20.90 26.11
C ASN A 415 37.63 19.67 26.96
N LEU A 416 37.61 19.76 28.30
CA LEU A 416 37.92 18.66 29.23
C LEU A 416 36.66 18.05 29.91
N THR A 417 35.50 18.67 29.73
CA THR A 417 34.18 18.25 30.23
C THR A 417 33.16 18.09 29.12
N ALA A 418 33.57 18.15 27.86
CA ALA A 418 32.92 17.33 26.86
C ALA A 418 33.41 15.90 27.14
N PRO A 419 32.69 15.06 27.93
CA PRO A 419 33.00 13.64 27.90
C PRO A 419 32.99 13.21 26.43
N GLU A 420 33.80 12.22 26.05
CA GLU A 420 33.49 11.45 24.87
C GLU A 420 32.09 10.88 25.09
N ILE A 421 31.08 11.59 24.57
CA ILE A 421 29.72 11.10 24.49
C ILE A 421 29.87 9.83 23.70
N GLY A 422 29.69 8.67 24.37
CA GLY A 422 29.76 7.38 23.70
C GLY A 422 28.96 7.49 22.42
N VAL A 423 29.62 7.30 21.27
CA VAL A 423 29.00 7.65 19.99
C VAL A 423 27.75 6.80 19.84
N PRO A 424 26.55 7.41 19.73
CA PRO A 424 25.33 6.64 19.61
C PRO A 424 25.39 5.76 18.37
N VAL A 425 25.03 4.48 18.54
CA VAL A 425 25.08 3.49 17.46
C VAL A 425 23.94 3.78 16.48
N ASN A 426 24.29 4.36 15.33
CA ASN A 426 23.35 4.71 14.27
C ASN A 426 23.49 3.83 13.02
N THR A 427 24.59 3.10 12.91
CA THR A 427 24.90 2.26 11.75
C THR A 427 25.37 0.88 12.18
N ILE A 428 25.15 -0.11 11.32
CA ILE A 428 25.65 -1.47 11.54
C ILE A 428 27.17 -1.49 11.67
N LYS A 429 27.88 -0.65 10.90
CA LYS A 429 29.34 -0.51 11.01
C LYS A 429 29.78 -0.03 12.39
N GLN A 430 29.09 0.97 12.96
CA GLN A 430 29.35 1.43 14.33
C GLN A 430 29.05 0.36 15.37
N LEU A 431 28.01 -0.46 15.17
CA LEU A 431 27.71 -1.58 16.06
C LEU A 431 28.84 -2.62 16.04
N LEU A 432 29.36 -2.95 14.85
CA LEU A 432 30.47 -3.91 14.70
C LEU A 432 31.80 -3.41 15.29
N GLN A 433 31.95 -2.10 15.49
CA GLN A 433 33.11 -1.49 16.14
C GLN A 433 33.02 -1.54 17.67
N GLN A 434 31.87 -1.91 18.24
CA GLN A 434 31.71 -2.03 19.69
C GLN A 434 32.24 -3.38 20.18
N ASP A 435 33.32 -3.35 20.95
CA ASP A 435 33.93 -4.56 21.51
C ASP A 435 33.08 -5.16 22.63
N GLY A 436 32.84 -6.47 22.56
CA GLY A 436 32.11 -7.22 23.58
C GLY A 436 30.60 -6.99 23.61
N TRP A 437 30.02 -6.33 22.58
CA TRP A 437 28.58 -6.18 22.45
C TRP A 437 27.93 -7.41 21.83
N THR A 438 26.74 -7.73 22.34
CA THR A 438 25.84 -8.75 21.79
C THR A 438 24.65 -8.06 21.10
N TRP A 439 23.94 -8.78 20.22
CA TRP A 439 22.74 -8.24 19.60
C TRP A 439 21.69 -9.30 19.31
N GLY A 440 20.44 -8.89 19.40
CA GLY A 440 19.29 -9.76 19.18
C GLY A 440 18.23 -9.19 18.26
N ILE A 441 17.30 -10.06 17.87
CA ILE A 441 16.05 -9.76 17.19
C ILE A 441 14.91 -10.56 17.83
N GLU A 442 13.70 -10.02 17.76
CA GLU A 442 12.50 -10.74 18.21
C GLU A 442 12.24 -12.02 17.39
N PRO A 443 11.60 -13.04 18.00
CA PRO A 443 11.16 -14.21 17.27
C PRO A 443 10.10 -13.85 16.24
N GLY A 444 10.44 -14.01 14.97
CA GLY A 444 9.54 -13.76 13.85
C GLY A 444 10.29 -13.78 12.53
N TYR A 445 9.98 -14.74 11.67
CA TYR A 445 10.61 -14.92 10.35
C TYR A 445 10.06 -13.93 9.29
N GLY A 446 9.89 -12.67 9.68
CA GLY A 446 9.36 -11.61 8.83
C GLY A 446 10.40 -10.99 7.89
N LEU A 447 10.06 -9.82 7.34
CA LEU A 447 10.96 -9.13 6.40
C LEU A 447 12.29 -8.69 7.03
N GLY A 448 12.30 -8.35 8.32
CA GLY A 448 13.54 -8.01 9.04
C GLY A 448 14.52 -9.19 9.06
N TRP A 449 14.02 -10.39 9.36
CA TRP A 449 14.80 -11.63 9.29
C TRP A 449 15.31 -11.92 7.88
N ASN A 450 14.43 -11.84 6.88
CA ASN A 450 14.81 -12.08 5.48
C ASN A 450 15.85 -11.06 4.99
N PHE A 451 15.73 -9.80 5.40
CA PHE A 451 16.74 -8.79 5.11
C PHE A 451 18.10 -9.16 5.71
N LEU A 452 18.16 -9.48 7.01
CA LEU A 452 19.42 -9.83 7.67
C LEU A 452 20.06 -11.11 7.09
N LYS A 453 19.24 -12.11 6.73
CA LYS A 453 19.69 -13.39 6.19
C LYS A 453 20.15 -13.32 4.73
N PHE A 454 19.39 -12.64 3.86
CA PHE A 454 19.62 -12.63 2.41
C PHE A 454 20.34 -11.37 1.90
N SER A 455 20.71 -10.43 2.78
CA SER A 455 21.46 -9.24 2.38
C SER A 455 22.84 -9.60 1.82
N ASN A 456 23.23 -8.92 0.74
CA ASN A 456 24.56 -9.05 0.15
C ASN A 456 25.64 -8.24 0.87
N ASN A 457 25.27 -7.36 1.81
CA ASN A 457 26.22 -6.52 2.52
C ASN A 457 27.06 -7.34 3.52
N THR A 458 28.39 -7.21 3.47
CA THR A 458 29.34 -7.92 4.33
C THR A 458 29.13 -7.65 5.82
N ASP A 459 28.79 -6.41 6.17
CA ASP A 459 28.56 -6.01 7.57
C ASP A 459 27.28 -6.62 8.12
N VAL A 460 26.22 -6.68 7.30
CA VAL A 460 24.95 -7.34 7.67
C VAL A 460 25.15 -8.84 7.89
N LYS A 461 25.93 -9.50 7.01
CA LYS A 461 26.27 -10.93 7.17
C LYS A 461 27.03 -11.20 8.48
N ARG A 462 27.95 -10.32 8.88
CA ARG A 462 28.68 -10.42 10.15
C ARG A 462 27.77 -10.25 11.37
N VAL A 463 26.77 -9.36 11.28
CA VAL A 463 25.74 -9.23 12.31
C VAL A 463 24.90 -10.49 12.38
N PHE A 464 24.38 -10.97 11.24
CA PHE A 464 23.53 -12.16 11.19
C PHE A 464 24.22 -13.41 11.74
N ALA A 465 25.53 -13.57 11.52
CA ALA A 465 26.30 -14.70 12.04
C ALA A 465 26.36 -14.79 13.57
N ARG A 466 26.14 -13.68 14.30
CA ARG A 466 26.13 -13.61 15.77
C ARG A 466 24.78 -13.13 16.33
N LEU A 467 23.73 -13.18 15.53
CA LEU A 467 22.41 -12.67 15.90
C LEU A 467 21.70 -13.66 16.83
N GLU A 468 21.30 -13.19 18.00
CA GLU A 468 20.50 -13.95 18.95
C GLU A 468 19.00 -13.72 18.70
N VAL A 469 18.16 -14.75 18.93
CA VAL A 469 16.70 -14.61 18.88
C VAL A 469 16.16 -14.64 20.30
N LEU A 470 15.61 -13.52 20.76
CA LEU A 470 15.21 -13.30 22.14
C LEU A 470 13.93 -12.47 22.18
N GLU A 471 13.09 -12.67 23.19
CA GLU A 471 11.90 -11.83 23.43
C GLU A 471 12.30 -10.38 23.75
N ALA A 472 11.44 -9.41 23.40
CA ALA A 472 11.73 -7.99 23.53
C ALA A 472 12.11 -7.58 24.96
N ASP A 473 11.39 -8.08 25.97
CA ASP A 473 11.63 -7.73 27.37
C ASP A 473 13.01 -8.22 27.87
N GLU A 474 13.46 -9.40 27.42
CA GLU A 474 14.79 -9.94 27.74
C GLU A 474 15.91 -9.16 27.05
N GLN A 475 15.71 -8.78 25.79
CA GLN A 475 16.67 -7.94 25.07
C GLN A 475 16.86 -6.58 25.73
N ILE A 476 15.76 -5.95 26.18
CA ILE A 476 15.84 -4.68 26.89
C ILE A 476 16.49 -4.84 28.27
N ARG A 477 16.23 -5.94 28.99
CA ARG A 477 16.91 -6.23 30.26
C ARG A 477 18.43 -6.28 30.08
N ARG A 478 18.92 -7.02 29.07
CA ARG A 478 20.37 -7.08 28.76
C ARG A 478 20.95 -5.74 28.30
N MET A 479 20.14 -4.95 27.59
CA MET A 479 20.53 -3.60 27.19
C MET A 479 20.74 -2.67 28.40
N MET A 480 19.88 -2.80 29.43
CA MET A 480 20.02 -2.06 30.69
C MET A 480 21.22 -2.52 31.54
N GLU A 481 21.61 -3.80 31.46
CA GLU A 481 22.82 -4.35 32.10
C GLU A 481 24.12 -3.91 31.38
N GLY A 482 23.99 -3.42 30.15
CA GLY A 482 25.06 -2.85 29.34
C GLY A 482 25.69 -3.85 28.37
N ARG A 483 25.98 -3.36 27.15
CA ARG A 483 26.60 -4.09 26.01
C ARG A 483 25.67 -5.05 25.25
N HIS A 484 24.42 -4.65 25.04
CA HIS A 484 23.50 -5.32 24.13
C HIS A 484 22.83 -4.32 23.19
N ALA A 485 22.56 -4.74 21.96
CA ALA A 485 21.83 -3.97 20.96
C ALA A 485 20.64 -4.78 20.43
N PHE A 486 19.49 -4.14 20.31
CA PHE A 486 18.25 -4.77 19.90
C PHE A 486 17.84 -4.29 18.51
N PHE A 487 17.71 -5.21 17.55
CA PHE A 487 17.14 -4.92 16.23
C PHE A 487 15.62 -5.08 16.28
N THR A 488 14.88 -4.02 15.99
CA THR A 488 13.41 -4.06 15.89
C THR A 488 12.89 -2.91 15.03
N TRP A 489 11.58 -2.81 14.90
CA TRP A 489 10.87 -1.82 14.10
C TRP A 489 10.72 -0.49 14.83
N LYS A 490 10.86 0.63 14.11
CA LYS A 490 11.00 1.96 14.71
C LYS A 490 9.80 2.42 15.56
N ASN A 491 8.59 2.39 15.02
CA ASN A 491 7.40 2.86 15.75
C ASN A 491 6.99 1.85 16.82
N TYR A 492 7.19 0.55 16.57
CA TYR A 492 7.05 -0.48 17.59
C TYR A 492 7.99 -0.24 18.79
N ALA A 493 9.29 -0.04 18.56
CA ALA A 493 10.25 0.29 19.61
C ALA A 493 9.87 1.56 20.38
N LYS A 494 9.48 2.62 19.69
CA LYS A 494 9.03 3.86 20.34
C LYS A 494 7.84 3.62 21.27
N THR A 495 6.90 2.78 20.83
CA THR A 495 5.72 2.43 21.61
C THR A 495 6.12 1.68 22.88
N LEU A 496 6.94 0.63 22.74
CA LEU A 496 7.44 -0.16 23.86
C LEU A 496 8.23 0.70 24.87
N ILE A 497 9.10 1.57 24.38
CA ILE A 497 9.90 2.50 25.19
C ILE A 497 9.00 3.51 25.91
N SER A 498 8.02 4.09 25.21
CA SER A 498 7.09 5.07 25.78
C SER A 498 6.20 4.46 26.88
N ALA A 499 5.77 3.21 26.68
CA ALA A 499 4.87 2.52 27.59
C ALA A 499 5.58 2.02 28.85
N LYS A 500 6.75 1.38 28.71
CA LYS A 500 7.40 0.64 29.81
C LYS A 500 8.68 1.30 30.35
N TYR A 501 9.33 2.17 29.59
CA TYR A 501 10.72 2.62 29.87
C TYR A 501 10.89 4.14 29.78
N THR A 502 9.80 4.90 29.96
CA THR A 502 9.83 6.36 30.01
C THR A 502 9.29 6.81 31.36
N ASP A 503 10.08 7.60 32.09
CA ASP A 503 9.70 8.07 33.42
C ASP A 503 8.64 9.19 33.35
N ASP A 504 8.21 9.67 34.52
CA ASP A 504 7.21 10.73 34.66
C ASP A 504 7.70 12.06 34.05
N PHE A 505 9.02 12.27 33.99
CA PHE A 505 9.67 13.44 33.42
C PHE A 505 9.93 13.31 31.91
N GLY A 506 9.53 12.19 31.29
CA GLY A 506 9.71 11.94 29.86
C GLY A 506 11.12 11.48 29.47
N TYR A 507 11.98 11.16 30.43
CA TYR A 507 13.29 10.59 30.19
C TYR A 507 13.20 9.08 29.95
N SER A 508 13.91 8.63 28.92
CA SER A 508 14.13 7.21 28.66
C SER A 508 15.63 6.91 28.62
N PRO A 509 16.07 5.82 29.29
CA PRO A 509 17.46 5.38 29.25
C PRO A 509 17.82 4.68 27.93
N LEU A 510 16.88 4.55 26.99
CA LEU A 510 17.06 3.85 25.72
C LEU A 510 17.20 4.85 24.57
N TYR A 511 18.05 4.49 23.61
CA TYR A 511 18.31 5.24 22.39
C TYR A 511 17.94 4.41 21.17
N VAL A 512 17.09 4.97 20.32
CA VAL A 512 16.71 4.39 19.02
C VAL A 512 17.55 5.07 17.94
N SER A 513 18.17 4.28 17.06
CA SER A 513 18.97 4.81 15.95
C SER A 513 18.17 5.76 15.07
N LEU A 514 18.84 6.84 14.62
CA LEU A 514 18.22 7.84 13.75
C LEU A 514 17.89 7.24 12.38
N ASN A 515 18.87 6.51 11.84
CA ASN A 515 18.78 5.85 10.55
C ASN A 515 18.24 4.43 10.73
N GLY A 516 17.39 4.03 9.80
CA GLY A 516 16.95 2.65 9.67
C GLY A 516 17.56 1.98 8.45
N PHE A 517 17.60 0.64 8.47
CA PHE A 517 18.38 -0.16 7.52
C PHE A 517 17.56 -0.77 6.38
N THR A 518 16.24 -0.78 6.51
CA THR A 518 15.33 -1.35 5.51
C THR A 518 14.46 -0.26 4.89
N PRO A 519 14.41 -0.17 3.55
CA PRO A 519 13.36 0.61 2.90
C PRO A 519 12.02 -0.09 3.11
N GLY A 520 11.01 0.65 3.56
CA GLY A 520 9.66 0.09 3.70
C GLY A 520 8.87 0.67 4.85
N GLY A 521 7.64 0.18 4.96
CA GLY A 521 6.71 0.56 6.01
C GLY A 521 5.38 -0.16 5.83
N CYS A 522 4.43 0.24 6.65
CA CYS A 522 3.07 -0.27 6.61
C CYS A 522 2.31 0.32 5.42
N GLY A 523 1.76 -0.57 4.59
CA GLY A 523 0.65 -0.30 3.69
C GLY A 523 -0.42 -1.36 3.88
N TRP A 524 -1.64 -1.10 3.43
CA TRP A 524 -2.66 -2.16 3.35
C TRP A 524 -2.43 -2.98 2.09
N GLY A 525 -2.23 -4.29 2.27
CA GLY A 525 -2.32 -5.26 1.19
C GLY A 525 -3.79 -5.43 0.79
N CYS A 526 -4.06 -5.60 -0.48
CA CYS A 526 -5.40 -5.81 -1.02
C CYS A 526 -5.39 -7.02 -1.93
N ARG A 527 -6.50 -7.76 -1.96
CA ARG A 527 -6.70 -8.83 -2.94
C ARG A 527 -6.56 -8.31 -4.37
N ILE A 528 -6.13 -9.17 -5.29
CA ILE A 528 -5.93 -8.76 -6.68
C ILE A 528 -7.27 -8.36 -7.32
N GLY A 529 -7.27 -7.27 -8.09
CA GLY A 529 -8.51 -6.72 -8.65
C GLY A 529 -9.46 -6.14 -7.60
N ALA A 530 -9.00 -5.70 -6.43
CA ALA A 530 -9.85 -5.01 -5.47
C ALA A 530 -10.44 -3.70 -6.07
N PRO A 531 -11.77 -3.58 -6.24
CA PRO A 531 -12.37 -2.41 -6.90
C PRO A 531 -12.20 -1.11 -6.10
N PHE A 532 -12.20 -1.20 -4.77
CA PHE A 532 -12.07 -0.06 -3.86
C PHE A 532 -10.62 0.46 -3.71
N LEU A 533 -9.61 -0.23 -4.25
CA LEU A 533 -8.19 0.08 -4.00
C LEU A 533 -7.85 1.54 -4.32
N ARG A 534 -8.28 2.06 -5.47
CA ARG A 534 -7.97 3.43 -5.89
C ARG A 534 -8.66 4.48 -5.01
N SER A 535 -9.91 4.20 -4.62
CA SER A 535 -10.69 5.08 -3.74
C SER A 535 -10.06 5.15 -2.34
N LEU A 536 -9.71 4.00 -1.75
CA LEU A 536 -9.00 3.95 -0.47
C LEU A 536 -7.62 4.61 -0.55
N ASP A 537 -6.85 4.36 -1.62
CA ASP A 537 -5.53 4.95 -1.80
C ASP A 537 -5.59 6.48 -1.96
N THR A 538 -6.65 7.01 -2.59
CA THR A 538 -6.90 8.45 -2.70
C THR A 538 -7.24 9.08 -1.35
N LEU A 539 -8.05 8.41 -0.53
CA LEU A 539 -8.33 8.87 0.84
C LEU A 539 -7.09 8.79 1.72
N MET A 540 -6.33 7.69 1.63
CA MET A 540 -5.06 7.52 2.31
C MET A 540 -4.10 8.66 1.95
N HIS A 541 -4.03 9.04 0.67
CA HIS A 541 -3.24 10.18 0.24
C HIS A 541 -3.61 11.47 0.96
N ARG A 542 -4.91 11.76 1.08
CA ARG A 542 -5.42 12.96 1.76
C ARG A 542 -5.10 12.94 3.26
N LEU A 543 -5.24 11.79 3.92
CA LEU A 543 -4.86 11.63 5.32
C LEU A 543 -3.37 11.92 5.54
N LEU A 544 -2.52 11.46 4.63
CA LEU A 544 -1.07 11.72 4.68
C LEU A 544 -0.71 13.17 4.36
N GLN A 545 -1.35 13.78 3.36
CA GLN A 545 -1.14 15.20 3.02
C GLN A 545 -1.48 16.12 4.21
N ASN A 546 -2.55 15.80 4.94
CA ASN A 546 -2.98 16.53 6.13
C ASN A 546 -2.22 16.12 7.41
N ARG A 547 -1.25 15.19 7.32
CA ARG A 547 -0.47 14.65 8.44
C ARG A 547 -1.30 14.01 9.57
N LEU A 548 -2.55 13.63 9.32
CA LEU A 548 -3.41 13.00 10.33
C LEU A 548 -2.81 11.70 10.87
N VAL A 549 -2.29 10.85 9.97
CA VAL A 549 -1.61 9.59 10.32
C VAL A 549 -0.43 9.83 11.27
N HIS A 550 0.34 10.91 11.06
CA HIS A 550 1.47 11.25 11.92
C HIS A 550 1.02 11.71 13.31
N VAL A 551 -0.03 12.53 13.37
CA VAL A 551 -0.61 13.02 14.63
C VAL A 551 -1.20 11.85 15.43
N TRP A 552 -1.97 10.97 14.80
CA TRP A 552 -2.53 9.80 15.47
C TRP A 552 -1.45 8.84 15.97
N LEU A 553 -0.37 8.62 15.21
CA LEU A 553 0.76 7.83 15.71
C LEU A 553 1.39 8.45 16.96
N GLN A 554 1.60 9.76 16.98
CA GLN A 554 2.15 10.46 18.15
C GLN A 554 1.21 10.39 19.36
N ASP A 555 -0.09 10.56 19.11
CA ASP A 555 -1.14 10.46 20.13
C ASP A 555 -1.18 9.05 20.72
N LEU A 556 -1.13 8.01 19.89
CA LEU A 556 -1.08 6.61 20.36
C LEU A 556 0.12 6.35 21.27
N PHE A 557 1.31 6.89 20.96
CA PHE A 557 2.47 6.77 21.86
C PHE A 557 2.22 7.44 23.22
N LEU A 558 1.59 8.62 23.21
CA LEU A 558 1.28 9.37 24.42
C LEU A 558 0.22 8.65 25.27
N VAL A 559 -0.90 8.26 24.67
CA VAL A 559 -1.99 7.56 25.34
C VAL A 559 -1.49 6.27 25.98
N THR A 560 -0.70 5.49 25.25
CA THR A 560 -0.12 4.23 25.77
C THR A 560 0.80 4.49 26.97
N ALA A 561 1.64 5.54 26.90
CA ALA A 561 2.49 5.92 28.02
C ALA A 561 1.66 6.33 29.26
N LEU A 562 0.57 7.07 29.07
CA LEU A 562 -0.33 7.49 30.15
C LEU A 562 -1.11 6.31 30.76
N GLU A 563 -1.59 5.38 29.94
CA GLU A 563 -2.27 4.17 30.39
C GLU A 563 -1.35 3.26 31.21
N ALA A 564 -0.11 3.05 30.74
CA ALA A 564 0.88 2.28 31.48
C ALA A 564 1.20 2.88 32.85
N ARG A 565 1.30 4.22 32.93
CA ARG A 565 1.47 4.97 34.18
C ARG A 565 0.29 4.79 35.14
N ARG A 566 -0.95 4.86 34.62
CA ARG A 566 -2.17 4.70 35.43
C ARG A 566 -2.31 3.29 36.00
N SER A 567 -1.99 2.27 35.19
CA SER A 567 -2.15 0.87 35.58
C SER A 567 -1.14 0.39 36.61
N GLY A 568 -0.18 1.22 37.05
CA GLY A 568 0.84 0.83 38.03
C GLY A 568 1.75 -0.32 37.55
N SER A 569 1.68 -0.69 36.26
CA SER A 569 2.53 -1.69 35.61
C SER A 569 3.99 -1.24 35.49
N ASN A 570 4.31 -0.06 36.03
CA ASN A 570 5.64 0.29 36.46
C ASN A 570 6.01 -0.60 37.66
N THR A 571 6.25 -1.89 37.43
CA THR A 571 7.48 -2.44 38.00
C THR A 571 8.59 -1.84 37.13
N PRO A 572 9.26 -0.74 37.53
CA PRO A 572 10.63 -0.61 37.11
C PRO A 572 11.24 -1.94 37.56
N SER A 573 11.74 -2.74 36.62
CA SER A 573 12.63 -3.85 36.93
C SER A 573 13.81 -3.25 37.67
N SER A 574 13.63 -3.11 38.98
CA SER A 574 14.60 -2.85 40.03
C SER A 574 15.87 -2.13 39.55
N SER A 575 15.78 -0.86 39.12
CA SER A 575 16.97 0.03 38.99
C SER A 575 16.71 1.45 38.47
N VAL A 576 15.50 1.81 38.02
CA VAL A 576 15.20 3.18 37.57
C VAL A 576 14.30 3.90 38.59
N THR A 577 14.68 3.83 39.87
CA THR A 577 14.51 5.00 40.71
C THR A 577 15.38 6.09 40.10
N SER A 578 14.84 7.31 39.95
CA SER A 578 15.63 8.54 39.93
C SER A 578 16.87 8.30 40.78
N ARG A 579 18.04 8.17 40.15
CA ARG A 579 19.29 8.04 40.89
C ARG A 579 19.50 9.41 41.52
N ASP A 580 18.94 9.62 42.69
CA ASP A 580 19.68 10.30 43.74
C ASP A 580 21.00 9.55 43.81
N VAL A 581 22.02 10.11 43.16
CA VAL A 581 23.36 9.54 43.14
C VAL A 581 23.85 9.62 44.57
N VAL A 582 23.56 8.58 45.36
CA VAL A 582 24.08 8.44 46.72
C VAL A 582 25.60 8.52 46.60
N LEU A 583 26.18 9.57 47.18
CA LEU A 583 27.62 9.81 47.12
C LEU A 583 28.33 8.61 47.76
N LYS A 584 28.92 7.76 46.93
CA LYS A 584 29.81 6.67 47.34
C LYS A 584 31.21 7.20 47.60
N LEU A 585 31.94 6.54 48.49
CA LEU A 585 33.28 6.96 48.94
C LEU A 585 34.28 7.17 47.78
N TYR A 586 34.18 6.40 46.69
CA TYR A 586 35.07 6.56 45.53
C TYR A 586 34.90 7.92 44.82
N HIS A 587 33.74 8.57 44.94
CA HIS A 587 33.53 9.92 44.39
C HIS A 587 34.32 11.00 45.16
N LEU A 588 34.67 10.76 46.43
CA LEU A 588 35.43 11.67 47.29
C LEU A 588 36.89 11.23 47.48
N GLN A 589 37.28 10.10 46.88
CA GLN A 589 38.58 9.46 47.09
C GLN A 589 39.76 10.33 46.65
N SER A 590 39.60 11.13 45.59
CA SER A 590 40.62 12.08 45.15
C SER A 590 40.86 13.20 46.17
N ALA A 591 39.82 13.68 46.86
CA ALA A 591 39.95 14.68 47.92
C ALA A 591 40.67 14.10 49.14
N PHE A 592 40.37 12.84 49.51
CA PHE A 592 41.09 12.15 50.57
C PHE A 592 42.56 11.93 50.20
N TYR A 593 42.87 11.54 48.97
CA TYR A 593 44.25 11.41 48.51
C TYR A 593 45.01 12.73 48.55
N LEU A 594 44.39 13.82 48.10
CA LEU A 594 45.02 15.14 48.14
C LEU A 594 45.29 15.59 49.58
N TYR A 595 44.35 15.32 50.49
CA TYR A 595 44.47 15.62 51.91
C TYR A 595 45.61 14.82 52.58
N PHE A 596 45.67 13.50 52.34
CA PHE A 596 46.74 12.66 52.87
C PHE A 596 48.11 13.03 52.30
N LEU A 597 48.18 13.38 51.02
CA LEU A 597 49.41 13.81 50.38
C LEU A 597 49.87 15.18 50.92
N GLY A 598 48.94 16.09 51.16
CA GLY A 598 49.20 17.38 51.82
C GLY A 598 49.69 17.23 53.26
N LEU A 599 49.04 16.36 54.06
CA LEU A 599 49.49 16.06 55.43
C LEU A 599 50.88 15.42 55.46
N SER A 600 51.14 14.50 54.52
CA SER A 600 52.45 13.85 54.41
C SER A 600 53.54 14.86 54.07
N PHE A 601 53.25 15.82 53.17
CA PHE A 601 54.17 16.88 52.81
C PHE A 601 54.41 17.88 53.97
N ALA A 602 53.36 18.24 54.72
CA ALA A 602 53.45 19.09 55.89
C ALA A 602 54.27 18.43 57.02
N LEU A 603 54.09 17.13 57.24
CA LEU A 603 54.88 16.38 58.21
C LEU A 603 56.35 16.30 57.79
N LEU A 604 56.62 16.06 56.49
CA LEU A 604 57.98 16.01 55.96
C LEU A 604 58.69 17.36 56.14
N THR A 605 58.02 18.46 55.80
CA THR A 605 58.56 19.82 55.97
C THR A 605 58.83 20.13 57.44
N PHE A 606 57.91 19.80 58.35
CA PHE A 606 58.13 19.94 59.79
C PHE A 606 59.37 19.17 60.29
N ILE A 607 59.54 17.90 59.89
CA ILE A 607 60.71 17.08 60.28
C ILE A 607 62.01 17.67 59.71
N LEU A 608 61.98 18.19 58.48
CA LEU A 608 63.13 18.81 57.84
C LEU A 608 63.52 20.13 58.52
N GLU A 609 62.57 20.93 58.99
CA GLU A 609 62.83 22.16 59.76
C GLU A 609 63.32 21.89 61.19
N PHE A 610 62.85 20.81 61.82
CA PHE A 610 63.22 20.47 63.20
C PHE A 610 64.67 19.95 63.33
N ARG A 611 65.20 19.33 62.26
CA ARG A 611 66.58 18.80 62.21
C ARG A 611 67.69 19.85 62.43
N PRO A 612 67.70 21.01 61.75
CA PRO A 612 68.69 22.05 62.01
C PRO A 612 68.54 22.70 63.39
N LEU A 613 67.31 22.77 63.94
CA LEU A 613 67.04 23.31 65.27
C LEU A 613 67.65 22.46 66.40
N ILE A 614 67.52 21.13 66.33
CA ILE A 614 68.19 20.20 67.25
C ILE A 614 69.72 20.27 67.09
N ARG A 615 70.21 20.37 65.85
CA ARG A 615 71.66 20.46 65.57
C ARG A 615 72.26 21.74 66.14
N HIS A 616 71.51 22.84 66.12
CA HIS A 616 71.95 24.10 66.74
C HIS A 616 71.92 24.03 68.27
N HIS A 617 70.88 23.42 68.85
CA HIS A 617 70.78 23.31 70.32
C HIS A 617 71.88 22.43 70.93
N ILE A 618 72.24 21.31 70.28
CA ILE A 618 73.35 20.43 70.69
C ILE A 618 74.72 21.13 70.55
N THR A 619 74.93 21.92 69.50
CA THR A 619 76.21 22.65 69.33
C THR A 619 76.40 23.76 70.36
N THR A 620 75.35 24.47 70.77
CA THR A 620 75.42 25.44 71.90
C THR A 620 75.60 24.79 73.27
N TYR A 621 75.13 23.55 73.48
CA TYR A 621 75.29 22.84 74.75
C TYR A 621 76.68 22.20 74.92
N CYS A 622 77.40 21.92 73.83
CA CYS A 622 78.80 21.47 73.87
C CYS A 622 79.83 22.61 73.90
N GLN A 623 79.41 23.88 73.78
CA GLN A 623 80.28 25.07 73.85
C GLN A 623 80.22 25.82 75.19
N ARG A 624 79.36 25.39 76.12
CA ARG A 624 79.42 25.76 77.55
C ARG A 624 80.00 24.59 78.33
#